data_AF-A0A8S3TA00-F1
#
_entry.id   AF-A0A8S3TA00-F1
#
_cell.length_a   1.000
_cell.length_b   1.000
_cell.length_c   1.000
_cell.angle_alpha   90.00
_cell.angle_beta   90.00
_cell.angle_gamma   90.00
#
_symmetry.space_group_name_H-M   'P 1'
#
loop_
_entity.id
_entity.type
_entity.pdbx_description
1 polymer ?
#
loop_
_entity_poly.entity_id
_entity_poly.type
_entity_poly.pdbx_seq_one_letter_code
_entity_poly.pdbx_strand_id
1 'polypeptide(L)'
;MASSVQKPCTICHDDGISNSAVTWCTECEFFFCGDCDKTHSKSHLSKHHKTMSAEDYQKLPTFMQEISSQCRDHKKKYELYCSFHACPCCVQCVTDKHKKCQEMKPLSDILQQVKSSASVQLFEKDLKNVKENLDTAIKYMKTRISTINTQKTKAVEEIQYMRKSINDYLNKLEQDILNDLESKHSKLKSNMASLVQQMEQRASQINLMQSQFTKMTQYATELQMYIGLREIEKTTAQAAKYIEDLESGDHFIEKNLKVKISTALQTILQDVKSFGDIDINTTTSTLKIKAGRKDQAQHLVPKVPGIEQIKPSLLTKLTIPEDMKSLSITACLILPDNFIILDQKKYQLLLFSNDGIFIRQIVTFTETPYDACFVRNNTVAVTLGPTTKTALVDIEKNTVIQTIKLSHGCFGVASDGKTLVISDSDSQCTTVNLNDMSHTIKGMGGSDCTGEPVWTYQHQDIARPRGLTLDKNGFVYIASFRNNSIMVVSPDGKTCKTILSEADGIKDPWAIDINRETGMMIVSSKTFDYNSCTHYETAFVYKI
;
A
#
# COMPACT_ATOMS: atom_id res chain seq x y z
N MET A 1 -25.47 -5.23 7.54
CA MET A 1 -26.76 -5.91 7.36
C MET A 1 -27.81 -4.83 7.16
N ALA A 2 -28.15 -4.51 5.91
CA ALA A 2 -29.26 -3.59 5.63
C ALA A 2 -30.57 -4.37 5.83
N SER A 3 -31.46 -3.87 6.69
CA SER A 3 -32.77 -4.48 6.89
C SER A 3 -33.56 -4.45 5.58
N SER A 4 -33.90 -5.61 5.05
CA SER A 4 -34.76 -5.78 3.88
C SER A 4 -36.16 -5.26 4.21
N VAL A 5 -36.46 -4.00 3.87
CA VAL A 5 -37.81 -3.44 4.03
C VAL A 5 -38.72 -4.17 3.05
N GLN A 6 -39.59 -5.04 3.58
CA GLN A 6 -40.53 -5.82 2.79
C GLN A 6 -41.58 -4.86 2.20
N LYS A 7 -41.70 -4.84 0.87
CA LYS A 7 -42.63 -3.95 0.16
C LYS A 7 -44.08 -4.41 0.42
N PRO A 8 -45.03 -3.50 0.69
CA PRO A 8 -46.43 -3.87 0.88
C PRO A 8 -47.10 -4.24 -0.46
N CYS A 9 -48.13 -5.07 -0.40
CA CYS A 9 -49.03 -5.34 -1.52
C CYS A 9 -49.77 -4.05 -1.91
N THR A 10 -49.66 -3.64 -3.17
CA THR A 10 -50.23 -2.38 -3.67
C THR A 10 -51.75 -2.35 -3.52
N ILE A 11 -52.45 -3.41 -3.92
CA ILE A 11 -53.92 -3.48 -3.84
C ILE A 11 -54.39 -3.49 -2.38
N CYS A 12 -53.81 -4.36 -1.54
CA CYS A 12 -54.21 -4.41 -0.13
C CYS A 12 -53.93 -3.08 0.58
N HIS A 13 -52.80 -2.44 0.27
CA HIS A 13 -52.45 -1.14 0.83
C HIS A 13 -53.47 -0.06 0.46
N ASP A 14 -53.93 -0.04 -0.79
CA ASP A 14 -54.97 0.89 -1.25
C ASP A 14 -56.33 0.65 -0.54
N ASP A 15 -56.61 -0.60 -0.17
CA ASP A 15 -57.78 -0.99 0.63
C ASP A 15 -57.57 -0.83 2.17
N GLY A 16 -56.44 -0.26 2.61
CA GLY A 16 -56.11 -0.04 4.02
C GLY A 16 -55.63 -1.28 4.77
N ILE A 17 -55.27 -2.36 4.06
CA ILE A 17 -54.82 -3.65 4.59
C ILE A 17 -53.31 -3.81 4.35
N SER A 18 -52.52 -3.95 5.41
CA SER A 18 -51.07 -4.09 5.31
C SER A 18 -50.63 -5.55 5.13
N ASN A 19 -50.74 -6.08 3.91
CA ASN A 19 -50.18 -7.39 3.54
C ASN A 19 -48.80 -7.25 2.88
N SER A 20 -47.84 -8.10 3.27
CA SER A 20 -46.52 -8.14 2.62
C SER A 20 -46.60 -8.71 1.21
N ALA A 21 -45.90 -8.08 0.27
CA ALA A 21 -45.81 -8.57 -1.09
C ALA A 21 -44.84 -9.73 -1.23
N VAL A 22 -45.21 -10.69 -2.07
CA VAL A 22 -44.40 -11.86 -2.42
C VAL A 22 -44.05 -11.87 -3.91
N THR A 23 -44.87 -11.22 -4.73
CA THR A 23 -44.72 -11.18 -6.19
C THR A 23 -44.67 -9.74 -6.68
N TRP A 24 -43.79 -9.44 -7.63
CA TRP A 24 -43.78 -8.20 -8.41
C TRP A 24 -44.15 -8.52 -9.86
N CYS A 25 -45.08 -7.75 -10.43
CA CYS A 25 -45.50 -7.90 -11.83
C CYS A 25 -44.86 -6.83 -12.71
N THR A 26 -44.26 -7.25 -13.82
CA THR A 26 -43.47 -6.35 -14.67
C THR A 26 -44.34 -5.42 -15.52
N GLU A 27 -45.56 -5.82 -15.84
CA GLU A 27 -46.49 -5.09 -16.69
C GLU A 27 -47.44 -4.19 -15.89
N CYS A 28 -47.85 -4.63 -14.70
CA CYS A 28 -48.65 -3.80 -13.78
C CYS A 28 -47.80 -2.84 -12.96
N GLU A 29 -46.48 -3.07 -12.87
CA GLU A 29 -45.54 -2.34 -12.00
C GLU A 29 -45.95 -2.36 -10.51
N PHE A 30 -46.72 -3.38 -10.11
CA PHE A 30 -47.29 -3.51 -8.76
C PHE A 30 -46.75 -4.72 -8.01
N PHE A 31 -46.80 -4.58 -6.69
CA PHE A 31 -46.47 -5.62 -5.73
C PHE A 31 -47.74 -6.31 -5.25
N PHE A 32 -47.75 -7.64 -5.24
CA PHE A 32 -48.90 -8.45 -4.85
C PHE A 32 -48.55 -9.38 -3.68
N CYS A 33 -49.44 -9.49 -2.69
CA CYS A 33 -49.42 -10.58 -1.72
C CYS A 33 -49.89 -11.88 -2.39
N GLY A 34 -49.73 -13.01 -1.70
CA GLY A 34 -50.03 -14.33 -2.26
C GLY A 34 -51.48 -14.49 -2.76
N ASP A 35 -52.44 -13.79 -2.16
CA ASP A 35 -53.86 -13.89 -2.57
C ASP A 35 -54.23 -12.94 -3.71
N CYS A 36 -53.66 -11.73 -3.72
CA CYS A 36 -53.79 -10.81 -4.85
C CYS A 36 -53.11 -11.39 -6.11
N ASP A 37 -51.97 -12.05 -5.96
CA ASP A 37 -51.26 -12.68 -7.08
C ASP A 37 -52.04 -13.89 -7.65
N LYS A 38 -52.67 -14.72 -6.79
CA LYS A 38 -53.55 -15.80 -7.26
C LYS A 38 -54.71 -15.28 -8.10
N THR A 39 -55.28 -14.14 -7.73
CA THR A 39 -56.38 -13.53 -8.47
C THR A 39 -55.87 -12.88 -9.76
N HIS A 40 -54.74 -12.18 -9.69
CA HIS A 40 -54.08 -11.55 -10.83
C HIS A 40 -53.63 -12.57 -11.89
N SER A 41 -52.99 -13.66 -11.50
CA SER A 41 -52.51 -14.73 -12.40
C SER A 41 -53.64 -15.55 -13.04
N LYS A 42 -54.83 -15.61 -12.41
CA LYS A 42 -56.01 -16.33 -12.94
C LYS A 42 -56.92 -15.47 -13.81
N SER A 43 -56.82 -14.15 -13.72
CA SER A 43 -57.63 -13.24 -14.53
C SER A 43 -57.27 -13.35 -16.01
N HIS A 44 -58.29 -13.38 -16.87
CA HIS A 44 -58.10 -13.40 -18.32
C HIS A 44 -57.28 -12.20 -18.84
N LEU A 45 -57.32 -11.08 -18.12
CA LEU A 45 -56.64 -9.83 -18.51
C LEU A 45 -55.16 -9.79 -18.13
N SER A 46 -54.73 -10.57 -17.12
CA SER A 46 -53.38 -10.48 -16.55
C SER A 46 -52.65 -11.83 -16.42
N LYS A 47 -53.28 -12.94 -16.80
CA LYS A 47 -52.67 -14.28 -16.84
C LYS A 47 -51.41 -14.40 -17.70
N HIS A 48 -51.17 -13.43 -18.59
CA HIS A 48 -50.01 -13.40 -19.48
C HIS A 48 -48.90 -12.45 -19.00
N HIS A 49 -49.13 -11.73 -17.90
CA HIS A 49 -48.12 -10.83 -17.34
C HIS A 49 -46.96 -11.64 -16.75
N LYS A 50 -45.75 -11.14 -16.90
CA LYS A 50 -44.54 -11.72 -16.31
C LYS A 50 -44.38 -11.23 -14.89
N THR A 51 -44.02 -12.16 -14.01
CA THR A 51 -43.83 -11.90 -12.59
C THR A 51 -42.46 -12.37 -12.12
N MET A 52 -41.95 -11.76 -11.06
CA MET A 52 -40.77 -12.22 -10.31
C MET A 52 -41.05 -12.15 -8.81
N SER A 53 -40.25 -12.83 -8.00
CA SER A 53 -40.40 -12.74 -6.56
C SER A 53 -40.02 -11.34 -6.06
N ALA A 54 -40.69 -10.88 -5.00
CA ALA A 54 -40.36 -9.59 -4.36
C ALA A 54 -38.93 -9.60 -3.78
N GLU A 55 -38.42 -10.77 -3.38
CA GLU A 55 -37.05 -10.94 -2.89
C GLU A 55 -36.02 -10.77 -4.02
N ASP A 56 -36.27 -11.34 -5.20
CA ASP A 56 -35.37 -11.19 -6.34
C ASP A 56 -35.40 -9.77 -6.89
N TYR A 57 -36.56 -9.11 -6.85
CA TYR A 57 -36.66 -7.68 -7.15
C TYR A 57 -35.80 -6.82 -6.21
N GLN A 58 -35.77 -7.15 -4.91
CA GLN A 58 -34.94 -6.44 -3.93
C GLN A 58 -33.43 -6.65 -4.14
N LYS A 59 -33.02 -7.76 -4.77
CA LYS A 59 -31.62 -8.03 -5.14
C LYS A 59 -31.18 -7.27 -6.39
N LEU A 60 -32.10 -6.66 -7.14
CA LEU A 60 -31.74 -5.82 -8.28
C LEU A 60 -31.00 -4.56 -7.79
N PRO A 61 -30.07 -4.00 -8.59
CA PRO A 61 -29.43 -2.74 -8.26
C PRO A 61 -30.45 -1.64 -7.93
N THR A 62 -30.18 -0.82 -6.91
CA THR A 62 -31.10 0.22 -6.41
C THR A 62 -31.63 1.12 -7.53
N PHE A 63 -30.76 1.49 -8.47
CA PHE A 63 -31.14 2.32 -9.60
C PHE A 63 -32.25 1.69 -10.46
N MET A 64 -32.28 0.35 -10.61
CA MET A 64 -33.33 -0.36 -11.36
C MET A 64 -34.67 -0.38 -10.61
N GLN A 65 -34.62 -0.40 -9.28
CA GLN A 65 -35.82 -0.36 -8.43
C GLN A 65 -36.47 1.03 -8.40
N GLU A 66 -35.69 2.08 -8.71
CA GLU A 66 -36.12 3.47 -8.76
C GLU A 66 -36.52 3.96 -10.16
N ILE A 67 -36.41 3.10 -11.19
CA ILE A 67 -36.86 3.43 -12.54
C ILE A 67 -38.38 3.52 -12.52
N SER A 68 -38.88 4.74 -12.65
CA SER A 68 -40.31 5.02 -12.82
C SER A 68 -40.65 5.12 -14.30
N SER A 69 -41.80 4.58 -14.68
CA SER A 69 -42.43 4.80 -15.99
C SER A 69 -42.93 6.24 -16.18
N GLN A 70 -42.85 7.08 -15.14
CA GLN A 70 -43.33 8.46 -15.14
C GLN A 70 -42.21 9.49 -15.06
N CYS A 71 -42.43 10.61 -15.73
CA CYS A 71 -41.59 11.79 -15.73
C CYS A 71 -41.44 12.36 -14.32
N ARG A 72 -40.18 12.59 -13.91
CA ARG A 72 -39.88 13.16 -12.59
C ARG A 72 -40.45 14.57 -12.42
N ASP A 73 -40.38 15.38 -13.46
CA ASP A 73 -40.80 16.79 -13.46
C ASP A 73 -42.32 16.94 -13.60
N HIS A 74 -42.93 16.15 -14.49
CA HIS A 74 -44.33 16.35 -14.89
C HIS A 74 -45.28 15.24 -14.46
N LYS A 75 -44.79 14.16 -13.86
CA LYS A 75 -45.55 12.97 -13.42
C LYS A 75 -46.39 12.30 -14.52
N LYS A 76 -46.07 12.56 -15.79
CA LYS A 76 -46.70 11.95 -16.97
C LYS A 76 -45.86 10.81 -17.52
N LYS A 77 -46.47 9.85 -18.21
CA LYS A 77 -45.74 8.73 -18.81
C LYS A 77 -44.70 9.21 -19.80
N TYR A 78 -43.56 8.51 -19.82
CA TYR A 78 -42.59 8.70 -20.88
C TYR A 78 -43.12 8.06 -22.17
N GLU A 79 -43.18 8.84 -23.24
CA GLU A 79 -43.71 8.39 -24.54
C GLU A 79 -42.74 8.67 -25.68
N LEU A 80 -41.83 9.63 -25.49
CA LEU A 80 -40.87 10.08 -26.48
C LEU A 80 -39.45 9.89 -25.96
N TYR A 81 -38.50 9.86 -26.88
CA TYR A 81 -37.08 9.73 -26.59
C TYR A 81 -36.31 10.82 -27.32
N CYS A 82 -35.52 11.59 -26.58
CA CYS A 82 -34.65 12.61 -27.17
C CYS A 82 -33.30 12.00 -27.53
N SER A 83 -32.99 11.93 -28.82
CA SER A 83 -31.72 11.36 -29.30
C SER A 83 -30.50 12.23 -28.94
N PHE A 84 -30.69 13.55 -28.80
CA PHE A 84 -29.63 14.48 -28.42
C PHE A 84 -29.23 14.40 -26.93
N HIS A 85 -30.22 14.26 -26.04
CA HIS A 85 -30.02 14.28 -24.58
C HIS A 85 -30.03 12.89 -23.93
N ALA A 86 -30.12 11.82 -24.71
CA ALA A 86 -30.01 10.47 -24.19
C ALA A 86 -31.11 10.02 -23.21
N CYS A 87 -32.30 10.64 -23.26
CA CYS A 87 -33.27 10.48 -22.18
C CYS A 87 -34.72 10.28 -22.65
N PRO A 88 -35.51 9.49 -21.90
CA PRO A 88 -36.95 9.41 -22.10
C PRO A 88 -37.62 10.72 -21.69
N CYS A 89 -38.60 11.15 -22.47
CA CYS A 89 -39.31 12.43 -22.34
C CYS A 89 -40.83 12.18 -22.31
N CYS A 90 -41.55 12.91 -21.46
CA CYS A 90 -42.99 13.05 -21.63
C CYS A 90 -43.29 14.18 -22.63
N VAL A 91 -44.54 14.27 -23.10
CA VAL A 91 -44.96 15.31 -24.06
C VAL A 91 -44.66 16.73 -23.56
N GLN A 92 -44.77 16.98 -22.24
CA GLN A 92 -44.45 18.28 -21.65
C GLN A 92 -42.95 18.58 -21.55
N CYS A 93 -42.09 17.58 -21.39
CA CYS A 93 -40.64 17.77 -21.45
C CYS A 93 -40.22 18.32 -22.82
N VAL A 94 -40.87 17.84 -23.89
CA VAL A 94 -40.60 18.28 -25.27
C VAL A 94 -40.91 19.76 -25.42
N THR A 95 -42.05 20.19 -24.88
CA THR A 95 -42.47 21.57 -24.94
C THR A 95 -41.75 22.48 -23.96
N ASP A 96 -41.07 21.99 -22.92
CA ASP A 96 -40.41 22.85 -21.93
C ASP A 96 -38.89 22.89 -22.13
N LYS A 97 -38.24 21.75 -21.91
CA LYS A 97 -36.77 21.62 -21.83
C LYS A 97 -36.13 21.22 -23.15
N HIS A 98 -36.88 20.55 -24.03
CA HIS A 98 -36.37 20.03 -25.31
C HIS A 98 -36.92 20.78 -26.55
N LYS A 99 -37.40 22.02 -26.39
CA LYS A 99 -37.95 22.84 -27.50
C LYS A 99 -37.03 22.96 -28.72
N LYS A 100 -35.71 22.92 -28.50
CA LYS A 100 -34.68 23.07 -29.54
C LYS A 100 -34.13 21.73 -30.06
N CYS A 101 -34.58 20.60 -29.50
CA CYS A 101 -34.11 19.28 -29.90
C CYS A 101 -34.95 18.78 -31.09
N GLN A 102 -34.30 18.54 -32.23
CA GLN A 102 -35.00 18.19 -33.47
C GLN A 102 -35.19 16.67 -33.65
N GLU A 103 -34.41 15.85 -32.94
CA GLU A 103 -34.49 14.39 -33.04
C GLU A 103 -35.23 13.77 -31.84
N MET A 104 -36.54 13.63 -32.02
CA MET A 104 -37.43 12.91 -31.11
C MET A 104 -37.94 11.63 -31.78
N LYS A 105 -37.88 10.51 -31.07
CA LYS A 105 -38.42 9.23 -31.53
C LYS A 105 -39.46 8.69 -30.56
N PRO A 106 -40.47 7.92 -31.00
CA PRO A 106 -41.34 7.19 -30.09
C PRO A 106 -40.51 6.26 -29.19
N LEU A 107 -40.77 6.29 -27.89
CA LEU A 107 -40.04 5.45 -26.93
C LEU A 107 -40.27 3.95 -27.19
N SER A 108 -41.45 3.59 -27.71
CA SER A 108 -41.81 2.22 -28.13
C SER A 108 -40.78 1.60 -29.08
N ASP A 109 -40.31 2.38 -30.05
CA ASP A 109 -39.44 1.91 -31.13
C ASP A 109 -38.04 1.59 -30.59
N ILE A 110 -37.61 2.35 -29.58
CA ILE A 110 -36.35 2.09 -28.87
C ILE A 110 -36.50 0.86 -27.99
N LEU A 111 -37.55 0.80 -27.15
CA LEU A 111 -37.76 -0.28 -26.18
C LEU A 111 -37.93 -1.66 -26.82
N GLN A 112 -38.56 -1.73 -28.01
CA GLN A 112 -38.74 -2.98 -28.75
C GLN A 112 -37.41 -3.58 -29.24
N GLN A 113 -36.38 -2.75 -29.43
CA GLN A 113 -35.05 -3.18 -29.87
C GLN A 113 -34.13 -3.58 -28.70
N VAL A 114 -34.34 -3.06 -27.48
CA VAL A 114 -33.40 -3.26 -26.36
C VAL A 114 -33.35 -4.70 -25.86
N LYS A 115 -34.50 -5.33 -25.59
CA LYS A 115 -34.57 -6.67 -24.94
C LYS A 115 -33.98 -7.80 -25.80
N SER A 116 -34.01 -7.63 -27.12
CA SER A 116 -33.53 -8.62 -28.11
C SER A 116 -32.24 -8.16 -28.81
N SER A 117 -31.66 -7.03 -28.39
CA SER A 117 -30.51 -6.45 -29.07
C SER A 117 -29.31 -7.39 -28.99
N ALA A 118 -28.55 -7.47 -30.08
CA ALA A 118 -27.25 -8.13 -30.10
C ALA A 118 -26.32 -7.56 -28.99
N SER A 119 -26.52 -6.30 -28.59
CA SER A 119 -25.81 -5.65 -27.49
C SER A 119 -26.02 -6.33 -26.14
N VAL A 120 -27.26 -6.69 -25.76
CA VAL A 120 -27.52 -7.39 -24.49
C VAL A 120 -26.83 -8.75 -24.46
N GLN A 121 -26.90 -9.51 -25.56
CA GLN A 121 -26.21 -10.81 -25.69
C GLN A 121 -24.68 -10.67 -25.65
N LEU A 122 -24.14 -9.60 -26.23
CA LEU A 122 -22.71 -9.28 -26.16
C LEU A 122 -22.27 -8.95 -24.73
N PHE A 123 -23.05 -8.14 -24.00
CA PHE A 123 -22.76 -7.82 -22.60
C PHE A 123 -22.79 -9.04 -21.69
N GLU A 124 -23.77 -9.94 -21.85
CA GLU A 124 -23.81 -11.18 -21.09
C GLU A 124 -22.54 -12.02 -21.32
N LYS A 125 -22.08 -12.11 -22.58
CA LYS A 125 -20.85 -12.81 -22.94
C LYS A 125 -19.61 -12.13 -22.35
N ASP A 126 -19.55 -10.80 -22.38
CA ASP A 126 -18.43 -10.03 -21.81
C ASP A 126 -18.38 -10.15 -20.29
N LEU A 127 -19.52 -10.08 -19.60
CA LEU A 127 -19.60 -10.31 -18.15
C LEU A 127 -19.09 -11.71 -17.79
N LYS A 128 -19.45 -12.73 -18.56
CA LYS A 128 -18.95 -14.09 -18.38
C LYS A 128 -17.43 -14.18 -18.57
N ASN A 129 -16.90 -13.59 -19.63
CA ASN A 129 -15.45 -13.57 -19.90
C ASN A 129 -14.67 -12.85 -18.79
N VAL A 130 -15.17 -11.70 -18.32
CA VAL A 130 -14.56 -10.93 -17.24
C VAL A 130 -14.54 -11.76 -15.95
N LYS A 131 -15.64 -12.45 -15.63
CA LYS A 131 -15.70 -13.35 -14.47
C LYS A 131 -14.66 -14.47 -14.55
N GLU A 132 -14.59 -15.18 -15.68
CA GLU A 132 -13.64 -16.29 -15.87
C GLU A 132 -12.18 -15.83 -15.76
N ASN A 133 -11.89 -14.64 -16.29
CA ASN A 133 -10.59 -13.99 -16.16
C ASN A 133 -10.25 -13.66 -14.70
N LEU A 134 -11.20 -13.09 -13.96
CA LEU A 134 -11.03 -12.80 -12.53
C LEU A 134 -10.85 -14.08 -11.71
N ASP A 135 -11.63 -15.12 -11.98
CA ASP A 135 -11.51 -16.43 -11.31
C ASP A 135 -10.13 -17.05 -11.54
N THR A 136 -9.60 -16.94 -12.76
CA THR A 136 -8.24 -17.39 -13.11
C THR A 136 -7.18 -16.59 -12.32
N ALA A 137 -7.34 -15.26 -12.24
CA ALA A 137 -6.43 -14.40 -11.48
C ALA A 137 -6.47 -14.70 -9.98
N ILE A 138 -7.67 -14.88 -9.42
CA ILE A 138 -7.88 -15.25 -8.02
C ILE A 138 -7.20 -16.59 -7.73
N LYS A 139 -7.40 -17.59 -8.60
CA LYS A 139 -6.77 -18.91 -8.45
C LYS A 139 -5.23 -18.79 -8.48
N TYR A 140 -4.68 -18.04 -9.42
CA TYR A 140 -3.24 -17.79 -9.51
C TYR A 140 -2.70 -17.13 -8.24
N MET A 141 -3.35 -16.05 -7.77
CA MET A 141 -2.92 -15.33 -6.58
C MET A 141 -3.01 -16.20 -5.32
N LYS A 142 -4.06 -17.02 -5.16
CA LYS A 142 -4.17 -17.98 -4.06
C LYS A 142 -3.01 -18.99 -4.05
N THR A 143 -2.62 -19.53 -5.21
CA THR A 143 -1.47 -20.44 -5.33
C THR A 143 -0.13 -19.73 -5.03
N ARG A 144 0.01 -18.45 -5.42
CA ARG A 144 1.20 -17.66 -5.06
C ARG A 144 1.29 -17.44 -3.56
N ILE A 145 0.17 -17.13 -2.90
CA ILE A 145 0.11 -16.99 -1.43
C ILE A 145 0.53 -18.31 -0.76
N SER A 146 0.03 -19.46 -1.21
CA SER A 146 0.43 -20.75 -0.63
C SER A 146 1.92 -21.03 -0.84
N THR A 147 2.46 -20.74 -2.02
CA THR A 147 3.89 -20.91 -2.33
C THR A 147 4.77 -20.05 -1.42
N ILE A 148 4.41 -18.78 -1.20
CA ILE A 148 5.14 -17.87 -0.29
C ILE A 148 5.12 -18.41 1.13
N ASN A 149 3.98 -18.93 1.60
CA ASN A 149 3.89 -19.54 2.93
C ASN A 149 4.81 -20.76 3.05
N THR A 150 4.85 -21.63 2.05
CA THR A 150 5.78 -22.77 2.03
C THR A 150 7.24 -22.34 2.02
N GLN A 151 7.60 -21.31 1.24
CA GLN A 151 8.95 -20.76 1.21
C GLN A 151 9.37 -20.19 2.57
N LYS A 152 8.47 -19.45 3.23
CA LYS A 152 8.69 -18.97 4.60
C LYS A 152 8.96 -20.13 5.57
N THR A 153 8.15 -21.18 5.54
CA THR A 153 8.33 -22.34 6.43
C THR A 153 9.70 -23.01 6.20
N LYS A 154 10.10 -23.21 4.94
CA LYS A 154 11.43 -23.76 4.62
C LYS A 154 12.57 -22.89 5.12
N ALA A 155 12.49 -21.57 4.94
CA ALA A 155 13.50 -20.65 5.44
C ALA A 155 13.61 -20.69 6.98
N VAL A 156 12.48 -20.82 7.68
CA VAL A 156 12.47 -21.00 9.14
C VAL A 156 13.13 -22.33 9.53
N GLU A 157 12.82 -23.43 8.85
CA GLU A 157 13.44 -24.74 9.09
C GLU A 157 14.96 -24.72 8.87
N GLU A 158 15.44 -24.04 7.82
CA GLU A 158 16.87 -23.89 7.53
C GLU A 158 17.60 -23.08 8.60
N ILE A 159 17.03 -21.96 9.06
CA ILE A 159 17.59 -21.14 10.14
C ILE A 159 17.67 -21.95 11.44
N GLN A 160 16.60 -22.67 11.78
CA GLN A 160 16.56 -23.52 12.97
C GLN A 160 17.55 -24.68 12.89
N TYR A 161 17.66 -25.32 11.73
CA TYR A 161 18.63 -26.38 11.49
C TYR A 161 20.06 -25.89 11.64
N MET A 162 20.39 -24.73 11.04
CA MET A 162 21.73 -24.12 11.17
C MET A 162 22.07 -23.82 12.63
N ARG A 163 21.15 -23.23 13.40
CA ARG A 163 21.36 -22.98 14.83
C ARG A 163 21.58 -24.28 15.61
N LYS A 164 20.78 -25.32 15.32
CA LYS A 164 20.92 -26.63 15.97
C LYS A 164 22.28 -27.25 15.67
N SER A 165 22.71 -27.23 14.41
CA SER A 165 24.00 -27.78 13.99
C SER A 165 25.19 -27.11 14.69
N ILE A 166 25.15 -25.77 14.86
CA ILE A 166 26.17 -25.03 15.62
C ILE A 166 26.21 -25.49 17.08
N ASN A 167 25.05 -25.59 17.74
CA ASN A 167 24.97 -26.04 19.13
C ASN A 167 25.48 -27.48 19.30
N ASP A 168 25.09 -28.38 18.40
CA ASP A 168 25.52 -29.78 18.43
C ASP A 168 27.05 -29.89 18.30
N TYR A 169 27.67 -29.04 17.47
CA TYR A 169 29.12 -28.97 17.35
C TYR A 169 29.80 -28.42 18.61
N LEU A 170 29.25 -27.36 19.21
CA LEU A 170 29.78 -26.81 20.48
C LEU A 170 29.68 -27.83 21.62
N ASN A 171 28.56 -28.55 21.73
CA ASN A 171 28.38 -29.63 22.69
C ASN A 171 29.43 -30.73 22.48
N LYS A 172 29.74 -31.08 21.22
CA LYS A 172 30.79 -32.05 20.92
C LYS A 172 32.16 -31.57 21.41
N LEU A 173 32.53 -30.32 21.14
CA LEU A 173 33.82 -29.76 21.62
C LEU A 173 33.93 -29.75 23.14
N GLU A 174 32.83 -29.45 23.84
CA GLU A 174 32.75 -29.54 25.30
C GLU A 174 32.98 -30.98 25.79
N GLN A 175 32.28 -31.95 25.20
CA GLN A 175 32.44 -33.35 25.58
C GLN A 175 33.85 -33.87 25.29
N ASP A 176 34.46 -33.46 24.19
CA ASP A 176 35.84 -33.87 23.85
C ASP A 176 36.84 -33.39 24.92
N ILE A 177 36.73 -32.14 25.39
CA ILE A 177 37.65 -31.63 26.42
C ILE A 177 37.37 -32.21 27.82
N LEU A 178 36.10 -32.46 28.16
CA LEU A 178 35.74 -33.14 29.41
C LEU A 178 36.24 -34.58 29.44
N ASN A 179 36.15 -35.30 28.32
CA ASN A 179 36.66 -36.67 28.21
C ASN A 179 38.20 -36.73 28.29
N ASP A 180 38.91 -35.78 27.64
CA ASP A 180 40.37 -35.70 27.77
C ASP A 180 40.79 -35.36 29.21
N LEU A 181 40.06 -34.46 29.87
CA LEU A 181 40.28 -34.12 31.28
C LEU A 181 40.12 -35.35 32.17
N GLU A 182 39.02 -36.10 32.02
CA GLU A 182 38.75 -37.31 32.81
C GLU A 182 39.79 -38.40 32.54
N SER A 183 40.21 -38.59 31.29
CA SER A 183 41.28 -39.54 30.93
C SER A 183 42.62 -39.18 31.58
N LYS A 184 43.00 -37.91 31.56
CA LYS A 184 44.25 -37.44 32.19
C LYS A 184 44.18 -37.51 33.71
N HIS A 185 43.07 -37.10 34.30
CA HIS A 185 42.83 -37.17 35.74
C HIS A 185 42.87 -38.62 36.24
N SER A 186 42.13 -39.53 35.60
CA SER A 186 42.10 -40.95 35.97
C SER A 186 43.47 -41.63 35.86
N LYS A 187 44.24 -41.35 34.80
CA LYS A 187 45.63 -41.83 34.67
C LYS A 187 46.52 -41.32 35.78
N LEU A 188 46.47 -40.01 36.08
CA LEU A 188 47.29 -39.42 37.14
C LEU A 188 46.94 -40.02 38.51
N LYS A 189 45.63 -40.12 38.81
CA LYS A 189 45.12 -40.72 40.05
C LYS A 189 45.53 -42.18 40.19
N SER A 190 45.41 -42.98 39.14
CA SER A 190 45.78 -44.40 39.15
C SER A 190 47.28 -44.60 39.40
N ASN A 191 48.12 -43.80 38.73
CA ASN A 191 49.57 -43.87 38.92
C ASN A 191 49.98 -43.49 40.34
N MET A 192 49.39 -42.43 40.90
CA MET A 192 49.63 -42.03 42.30
C MET A 192 49.14 -43.07 43.29
N ALA A 193 47.94 -43.64 43.08
CA ALA A 193 47.41 -44.69 43.94
C ALA A 193 48.30 -45.95 43.94
N SER A 194 48.82 -46.35 42.79
CA SER A 194 49.77 -47.47 42.69
C SER A 194 51.07 -47.19 43.43
N LEU A 195 51.60 -45.97 43.35
CA LEU A 195 52.81 -45.59 44.06
C LEU A 195 52.61 -45.62 45.59
N VAL A 196 51.48 -45.07 46.06
CA VAL A 196 51.10 -45.13 47.48
C VAL A 196 50.98 -46.58 47.94
N GLN A 197 50.32 -47.44 47.17
CA GLN A 197 50.18 -48.86 47.52
C GLN A 197 51.54 -49.57 47.66
N GLN A 198 52.49 -49.28 46.76
CA GLN A 198 53.85 -49.84 46.86
C GLN A 198 54.59 -49.37 48.11
N MET A 199 54.46 -48.08 48.46
CA MET A 199 55.04 -47.50 49.67
C MET A 199 54.42 -48.12 50.93
N GLU A 200 53.10 -48.26 50.98
CA GLU A 200 52.38 -48.91 52.09
C GLU A 200 52.81 -50.37 52.28
N GLN A 201 52.96 -51.11 51.18
CA GLN A 201 53.45 -52.50 51.23
C GLN A 201 54.85 -52.58 51.84
N ARG A 202 55.79 -51.75 51.39
CA ARG A 202 57.16 -51.74 51.94
C ARG A 202 57.19 -51.27 53.40
N ALA A 203 56.41 -50.25 53.75
CA ALA A 203 56.27 -49.80 55.13
C ALA A 203 55.73 -50.92 56.04
N SER A 204 54.75 -51.69 55.57
CA SER A 204 54.20 -52.83 56.32
C SER A 204 55.24 -53.94 56.56
N GLN A 205 56.10 -54.22 55.56
CA GLN A 205 57.18 -55.19 55.68
C GLN A 205 58.21 -54.76 56.72
N ILE A 206 58.61 -53.48 56.71
CA ILE A 206 59.53 -52.93 57.70
C ILE A 206 58.93 -52.96 59.10
N ASN A 207 57.66 -52.60 59.26
CA ASN A 207 56.95 -52.69 60.55
C ASN A 207 56.91 -54.13 61.09
N LEU A 208 56.62 -55.10 60.23
CA LEU A 208 56.65 -56.52 60.60
C LEU A 208 58.05 -56.93 61.05
N MET A 209 59.07 -56.57 60.27
CA MET A 209 60.46 -56.90 60.58
C MET A 209 60.94 -56.26 61.88
N GLN A 210 60.54 -55.02 62.16
CA GLN A 210 60.82 -54.35 63.44
C GLN A 210 60.17 -55.08 64.62
N SER A 211 58.92 -55.54 64.47
CA SER A 211 58.23 -56.32 65.51
C SER A 211 58.91 -57.68 65.77
N GLN A 212 59.40 -58.34 64.71
CA GLN A 212 60.12 -59.60 64.79
C GLN A 212 61.50 -59.41 65.43
N PHE A 213 62.22 -58.35 65.06
CA PHE A 213 63.52 -58.01 65.64
C PHE A 213 63.43 -57.75 67.14
N THR A 214 62.40 -57.01 67.57
CA THR A 214 62.15 -56.75 68.99
C THR A 214 62.02 -58.06 69.77
N LYS A 215 61.33 -59.07 69.24
CA LYS A 215 61.24 -60.40 69.85
C LYS A 215 62.58 -61.15 69.81
N MET A 216 63.32 -61.07 68.71
CA MET A 216 64.65 -61.70 68.62
C MET A 216 65.60 -61.15 69.68
N THR A 217 65.61 -59.83 69.94
CA THR A 217 66.48 -59.23 70.98
C THR A 217 66.21 -59.75 72.38
N GLN A 218 65.02 -60.29 72.64
CA GLN A 218 64.62 -60.81 73.95
C GLN A 218 64.84 -62.32 74.10
N TYR A 219 64.71 -63.11 73.02
CA TYR A 219 64.59 -64.56 73.11
C TYR A 219 65.52 -65.38 72.18
N ALA A 220 66.25 -64.76 71.25
CA ALA A 220 67.06 -65.49 70.27
C ALA A 220 68.46 -65.88 70.79
N THR A 221 69.01 -66.97 70.26
CA THR A 221 70.40 -67.38 70.49
C THR A 221 71.39 -66.45 69.76
N GLU A 222 72.67 -66.44 70.16
CA GLU A 222 73.70 -65.60 69.52
C GLU A 222 73.82 -65.84 68.01
N LEU A 223 73.72 -67.10 67.56
CA LEU A 223 73.76 -67.45 66.13
C LEU A 223 72.51 -66.95 65.38
N GLN A 224 71.31 -67.10 65.97
CA GLN A 224 70.07 -66.58 65.40
C GLN A 224 70.09 -65.05 65.33
N MET A 225 70.68 -64.39 66.34
CA MET A 225 70.88 -62.94 66.36
C MET A 225 71.79 -62.47 65.23
N TYR A 226 72.93 -63.13 65.04
CA TYR A 226 73.89 -62.80 63.97
C TYR A 226 73.28 -62.96 62.57
N ILE A 227 72.55 -64.06 62.32
CA ILE A 227 71.88 -64.29 61.03
C ILE A 227 70.72 -63.31 60.82
N GLY A 228 69.90 -63.07 61.84
CA GLY A 228 68.77 -62.15 61.79
C GLY A 228 69.19 -60.70 61.54
N LEU A 229 70.27 -60.24 62.19
CA LEU A 229 70.84 -58.91 61.97
C LEU A 229 71.25 -58.68 60.51
N ARG A 230 71.88 -59.67 59.86
CA ARG A 230 72.25 -59.57 58.44
C ARG A 230 71.05 -59.47 57.50
N GLU A 231 69.99 -60.23 57.76
CA GLU A 231 68.78 -60.15 56.91
C GLU A 231 68.02 -58.83 57.11
N ILE A 232 68.04 -58.29 58.33
CA ILE A 232 67.48 -56.96 58.64
C ILE A 232 68.31 -55.86 57.97
N GLU A 233 69.64 -55.91 58.07
CA GLU A 233 70.55 -54.96 57.44
C GLU A 233 70.34 -54.94 55.91
N LYS A 234 70.21 -56.12 55.30
CA LYS A 234 69.90 -56.26 53.87
C LYS A 234 68.56 -55.64 53.50
N THR A 235 67.50 -55.93 54.26
CA THR A 235 66.14 -55.42 53.97
C THR A 235 66.03 -53.92 54.21
N THR A 236 66.68 -53.40 55.26
CA THR A 236 66.75 -51.95 55.54
C THR A 236 67.56 -51.21 54.48
N ALA A 237 68.68 -51.77 54.01
CA ALA A 237 69.44 -51.21 52.90
C ALA A 237 68.62 -51.18 51.59
N GLN A 238 67.81 -52.21 51.33
CA GLN A 238 66.90 -52.23 50.17
C GLN A 238 65.78 -51.18 50.27
N ALA A 239 65.27 -50.91 51.48
CA ALA A 239 64.28 -49.86 51.71
C ALA A 239 64.91 -48.46 51.58
N ALA A 240 66.10 -48.24 52.13
CA ALA A 240 66.84 -46.99 52.01
C ALA A 240 67.14 -46.65 50.54
N LYS A 241 67.66 -47.62 49.77
CA LYS A 241 67.89 -47.45 48.33
C LYS A 241 66.62 -47.06 47.57
N TYR A 242 65.48 -47.65 47.91
CA TYR A 242 64.21 -47.29 47.29
C TYR A 242 63.75 -45.86 47.64
N ILE A 243 63.99 -45.39 48.85
CA ILE A 243 63.73 -44.00 49.24
C ILE A 243 64.64 -43.07 48.42
N GLU A 244 65.92 -43.40 48.30
CA GLU A 244 66.86 -42.65 47.45
C GLU A 244 66.42 -42.62 45.97
N ASP A 245 65.94 -43.75 45.43
CA ASP A 245 65.38 -43.83 44.06
C ASP A 245 64.11 -42.98 43.89
N LEU A 246 63.30 -42.84 44.95
CA LEU A 246 62.10 -42.00 44.94
C LEU A 246 62.44 -40.50 45.03
N GLU A 247 63.43 -40.14 45.87
CA GLU A 247 63.90 -38.76 46.05
C GLU A 247 64.67 -38.24 44.83
N SER A 248 65.49 -39.09 44.21
CA SER A 248 66.26 -38.76 43.01
C SER A 248 65.41 -38.74 41.73
N GLY A 249 64.24 -39.37 41.73
CA GLY A 249 63.30 -39.38 40.62
C GLY A 249 62.23 -38.28 40.70
N ASP A 250 61.54 -38.04 39.59
CA ASP A 250 60.43 -37.08 39.45
C ASP A 250 59.13 -37.52 40.17
N HIS A 251 59.20 -38.45 41.13
CA HIS A 251 58.04 -39.10 41.75
C HIS A 251 57.26 -38.16 42.70
N PHE A 252 57.95 -37.22 43.35
CA PHE A 252 57.36 -36.25 44.30
C PHE A 252 57.09 -34.87 43.70
N ILE A 253 57.22 -34.70 42.38
CA ILE A 253 56.85 -33.44 41.72
C ILE A 253 55.33 -33.26 41.80
N GLU A 254 54.88 -32.14 42.35
CA GLU A 254 53.47 -31.76 42.36
C GLU A 254 52.93 -31.59 40.93
N LYS A 255 52.06 -32.51 40.52
CA LYS A 255 51.42 -32.46 39.20
C LYS A 255 50.04 -31.81 39.32
N ASN A 256 49.96 -30.54 38.93
CA ASN A 256 48.71 -29.77 38.94
C ASN A 256 48.01 -29.81 37.57
N LEU A 257 46.70 -30.06 37.58
CA LEU A 257 45.85 -30.02 36.39
C LEU A 257 45.40 -28.58 36.10
N LYS A 258 45.80 -28.03 34.96
CA LYS A 258 45.38 -26.70 34.49
C LYS A 258 44.72 -26.80 33.13
N VAL A 259 43.45 -26.41 33.07
CA VAL A 259 42.70 -26.31 31.80
C VAL A 259 42.96 -24.93 31.19
N LYS A 260 43.43 -24.89 29.94
CA LYS A 260 43.50 -23.67 29.13
C LYS A 260 42.34 -23.66 28.15
N ILE A 261 41.37 -22.80 28.40
CA ILE A 261 40.25 -22.59 27.49
C ILE A 261 40.74 -21.71 26.33
N SER A 262 40.43 -22.12 25.10
CA SER A 262 40.80 -21.34 23.91
C SER A 262 40.08 -20.00 23.88
N THR A 263 40.82 -18.91 23.65
CA THR A 263 40.27 -17.56 23.47
C THR A 263 39.60 -17.36 22.12
N ALA A 264 39.85 -18.24 21.13
CA ALA A 264 39.25 -18.15 19.80
C ALA A 264 37.71 -18.22 19.81
N LEU A 265 37.13 -18.95 20.77
CA LEU A 265 35.67 -19.00 20.96
C LEU A 265 35.07 -17.65 21.35
N GLN A 266 35.81 -16.82 22.08
CA GLN A 266 35.34 -15.47 22.44
C GLN A 266 35.34 -14.53 21.24
N THR A 267 36.29 -14.69 20.32
CA THR A 267 36.36 -13.89 19.09
C THR A 267 35.20 -14.19 18.13
N ILE A 268 34.84 -15.47 17.96
CA ILE A 268 33.71 -15.87 17.10
C ILE A 268 32.39 -15.25 17.57
N LEU A 269 32.19 -15.15 18.89
CA LEU A 269 30.99 -14.50 19.47
C LEU A 269 30.94 -12.99 19.23
N GLN A 270 32.08 -12.34 18.99
CA GLN A 270 32.15 -10.90 18.70
C GLN A 270 31.98 -10.60 17.20
N ASP A 271 32.39 -11.51 16.32
CA ASP A 271 32.41 -11.30 14.87
C ASP A 271 31.07 -11.60 14.19
N VAL A 272 30.25 -12.52 14.74
CA VAL A 272 28.96 -12.88 14.15
C VAL A 272 27.87 -11.89 14.59
N LYS A 273 27.54 -10.93 13.73
CA LYS A 273 26.51 -9.89 13.98
C LYS A 273 25.11 -10.23 13.49
N SER A 274 24.98 -11.12 12.50
CA SER A 274 23.70 -11.58 11.96
C SER A 274 23.79 -13.02 11.46
N PHE A 275 22.65 -13.71 11.36
CA PHE A 275 22.54 -15.05 10.78
C PHE A 275 22.49 -15.04 9.25
N GLY A 276 22.26 -13.89 8.64
CA GLY A 276 22.08 -13.70 7.20
C GLY A 276 21.10 -12.57 6.91
N ASP A 277 20.95 -12.26 5.62
CA ASP A 277 20.04 -11.24 5.11
C ASP A 277 18.89 -11.89 4.33
N ILE A 278 17.69 -11.28 4.40
CA ILE A 278 16.50 -11.75 3.68
C ILE A 278 16.28 -10.83 2.48
N ASP A 279 16.45 -11.37 1.28
CA ASP A 279 16.20 -10.65 0.03
C ASP A 279 14.87 -11.04 -0.62
N ILE A 280 14.12 -10.04 -1.09
CA ILE A 280 12.86 -10.24 -1.81
C ILE A 280 13.07 -9.92 -3.29
N ASN A 281 13.30 -10.96 -4.09
CA ASN A 281 13.42 -10.82 -5.54
C ASN A 281 12.03 -10.70 -6.18
N THR A 282 11.79 -9.59 -6.89
CA THR A 282 10.54 -9.37 -7.64
C THR A 282 10.71 -9.87 -9.07
N THR A 283 9.99 -10.91 -9.45
CA THR A 283 9.94 -11.42 -10.83
C THR A 283 8.62 -11.05 -11.49
N THR A 284 8.67 -10.65 -12.76
CA THR A 284 7.48 -10.29 -13.54
C THR A 284 6.54 -11.49 -13.65
N SER A 285 5.25 -11.29 -13.39
CA SER A 285 4.26 -12.37 -13.49
C SER A 285 4.10 -12.86 -14.93
N THR A 286 3.97 -14.17 -15.10
CA THR A 286 3.64 -14.81 -16.38
C THR A 286 2.13 -14.81 -16.69
N LEU A 287 1.30 -14.36 -15.75
CA LEU A 287 -0.15 -14.35 -15.92
C LEU A 287 -0.56 -13.28 -16.95
N LYS A 288 -1.05 -13.73 -18.11
CA LYS A 288 -1.62 -12.87 -19.14
C LYS A 288 -3.14 -12.98 -19.09
N ILE A 289 -3.79 -12.01 -18.45
CA ILE A 289 -5.25 -11.88 -18.47
C ILE A 289 -5.62 -11.04 -19.70
N LYS A 290 -6.51 -11.55 -20.55
CA LYS A 290 -7.04 -10.77 -21.66
C LYS A 290 -8.03 -9.76 -21.09
N ALA A 291 -7.73 -8.46 -21.21
CA ALA A 291 -8.74 -7.44 -20.97
C ALA A 291 -9.95 -7.72 -21.88
N GLY A 292 -11.15 -7.78 -21.31
CA GLY A 292 -12.38 -7.79 -22.12
C GLY A 292 -12.40 -6.56 -23.05
N ARG A 293 -13.19 -6.63 -24.12
CA ARG A 293 -13.32 -5.50 -25.06
C ARG A 293 -13.75 -4.25 -24.28
N LYS A 294 -12.91 -3.22 -24.26
CA LYS A 294 -13.19 -1.96 -23.54
C LYS A 294 -14.27 -1.11 -24.22
N ASP A 295 -14.67 -1.46 -25.45
CA ASP A 295 -15.29 -0.51 -26.38
C ASP A 295 -16.81 -0.65 -26.58
N GLN A 296 -17.54 -1.51 -25.84
CA GLN A 296 -18.97 -1.75 -26.16
C GLN A 296 -19.99 -1.34 -25.11
N ALA A 297 -19.59 -0.90 -23.91
CA ALA A 297 -20.47 -0.26 -22.93
C ALA A 297 -21.18 1.02 -23.44
N GLN A 298 -20.70 1.59 -24.56
CA GLN A 298 -21.10 2.90 -25.08
C GLN A 298 -22.30 2.86 -26.06
N HIS A 299 -22.91 1.70 -26.34
CA HIS A 299 -23.89 1.59 -27.44
C HIS A 299 -25.37 1.80 -27.07
N LEU A 300 -25.74 2.04 -25.81
CA LEU A 300 -27.16 2.22 -25.42
C LEU A 300 -27.47 3.48 -24.60
N VAL A 301 -26.47 4.32 -24.29
CA VAL A 301 -26.68 5.66 -23.73
C VAL A 301 -26.25 6.65 -24.81
N PRO A 302 -27.13 7.56 -25.29
CA PRO A 302 -26.67 8.52 -26.28
C PRO A 302 -25.54 9.36 -25.73
N LYS A 303 -24.52 9.44 -26.58
CA LYS A 303 -23.28 10.14 -26.33
C LYS A 303 -23.60 11.58 -25.98
N VAL A 304 -23.13 12.05 -24.83
CA VAL A 304 -23.01 13.49 -24.59
C VAL A 304 -22.00 14.01 -25.62
N PRO A 305 -22.37 14.96 -26.51
CA PRO A 305 -21.42 15.52 -27.45
C PRO A 305 -20.28 16.20 -26.69
N GLY A 306 -19.03 15.82 -26.94
CA GLY A 306 -17.84 16.54 -26.44
C GLY A 306 -16.74 15.65 -25.87
N ILE A 307 -17.03 14.78 -24.89
CA ILE A 307 -15.98 14.06 -24.14
C ILE A 307 -15.18 13.07 -25.02
N GLU A 308 -15.82 12.49 -26.06
CA GLU A 308 -15.15 11.62 -27.03
C GLU A 308 -14.12 12.37 -27.89
N GLN A 309 -14.37 13.66 -28.17
CA GLN A 309 -13.51 14.50 -29.00
C GLN A 309 -12.27 14.97 -28.26
N ILE A 310 -12.29 15.02 -26.92
CA ILE A 310 -11.13 15.40 -26.09
C ILE A 310 -10.03 14.37 -26.31
N LYS A 311 -8.99 14.77 -27.04
CA LYS A 311 -7.82 13.96 -27.35
C LYS A 311 -6.58 14.82 -27.15
N PRO A 312 -5.88 14.66 -26.02
CA PRO A 312 -4.67 15.43 -25.75
C PRO A 312 -3.60 15.10 -26.79
N SER A 313 -3.07 16.11 -27.47
CA SER A 313 -1.87 15.99 -28.29
C SER A 313 -0.70 16.64 -27.56
N LEU A 314 0.38 15.88 -27.32
CA LEU A 314 1.58 16.40 -26.68
C LEU A 314 2.19 17.51 -27.55
N LEU A 315 2.36 18.70 -26.98
CA LEU A 315 2.98 19.85 -27.64
C LEU A 315 4.48 19.91 -27.33
N THR A 316 4.82 19.91 -26.04
CA THR A 316 6.21 20.01 -25.59
C THR A 316 6.36 19.39 -24.20
N LYS A 317 7.61 19.14 -23.82
CA LYS A 317 8.01 18.74 -22.47
C LYS A 317 8.89 19.85 -21.92
N LEU A 318 8.66 20.24 -20.67
CA LEU A 318 9.50 21.26 -20.03
C LEU A 318 10.94 20.74 -19.90
N THR A 319 11.87 21.51 -20.47
CA THR A 319 13.30 21.23 -20.42
C THR A 319 13.89 21.84 -19.16
N ILE A 320 14.27 20.98 -18.23
CA ILE A 320 14.88 21.35 -16.96
C ILE A 320 16.40 21.38 -17.14
N PRO A 321 17.10 22.45 -16.73
CA PRO A 321 18.57 22.52 -16.74
C PRO A 321 19.22 21.34 -15.99
N GLU A 322 20.41 20.89 -16.43
CA GLU A 322 21.06 19.71 -15.85
C GLU A 322 21.41 19.86 -14.36
N ASP A 323 21.81 21.06 -13.95
CA ASP A 323 22.04 21.47 -12.56
C ASP A 323 20.75 21.47 -11.70
N MET A 324 19.59 21.35 -12.35
CA MET A 324 18.27 21.33 -11.73
C MET A 324 17.53 19.99 -11.89
N LYS A 325 18.19 18.90 -12.33
CA LYS A 325 17.61 17.55 -12.56
C LYS A 325 17.00 16.82 -11.34
N SER A 326 16.66 17.51 -10.25
CA SER A 326 16.00 16.93 -9.07
C SER A 326 14.84 17.75 -8.52
N LEU A 327 13.98 18.29 -9.40
CA LEU A 327 12.76 19.00 -8.98
C LEU A 327 11.78 18.07 -8.27
N SER A 328 10.98 18.65 -7.37
CA SER A 328 9.75 18.04 -6.86
C SER A 328 8.57 18.97 -7.12
N ILE A 329 7.76 18.64 -8.13
CA ILE A 329 6.72 19.52 -8.68
C ILE A 329 5.42 19.30 -7.92
N THR A 330 5.02 20.30 -7.14
CA THR A 330 3.77 20.28 -6.37
C THR A 330 2.63 21.06 -7.03
N ALA A 331 2.95 22.07 -7.84
CA ALA A 331 1.99 22.82 -8.64
C ALA A 331 2.58 23.19 -10.01
N CYS A 332 1.72 23.18 -11.04
CA CYS A 332 1.99 23.66 -12.39
C CYS A 332 0.88 24.64 -12.75
N LEU A 333 1.22 25.81 -13.29
CA LEU A 333 0.24 26.83 -13.68
C LEU A 333 0.49 27.30 -15.10
N ILE A 334 -0.58 27.49 -15.86
CA ILE A 334 -0.54 28.07 -17.19
C ILE A 334 -0.85 29.55 -17.11
N LEU A 335 0.11 30.38 -17.52
CA LEU A 335 -0.10 31.80 -17.80
C LEU A 335 -0.39 31.99 -19.29
N PRO A 336 -0.86 33.19 -19.72
CA PRO A 336 -1.10 33.45 -21.14
C PRO A 336 0.12 33.16 -22.04
N ASP A 337 1.32 33.55 -21.61
CA ASP A 337 2.54 33.46 -22.42
C ASP A 337 3.65 32.58 -21.82
N ASN A 338 3.43 31.99 -20.64
CA ASN A 338 4.46 31.27 -19.89
C ASN A 338 3.87 30.15 -19.03
N PHE A 339 4.72 29.28 -18.51
CA PHE A 339 4.36 28.30 -17.49
C PHE A 339 5.10 28.56 -16.18
N ILE A 340 4.43 28.28 -15.06
CA ILE A 340 5.03 28.33 -13.74
C ILE A 340 5.08 26.93 -13.14
N ILE A 341 6.22 26.60 -12.55
CA ILE A 341 6.43 25.36 -11.79
C ILE A 341 6.82 25.72 -10.36
N LEU A 342 6.15 25.06 -9.41
CA LEU A 342 6.47 25.14 -8.00
C LEU A 342 7.31 23.94 -7.58
N ASP A 343 8.57 24.19 -7.23
CA ASP A 343 9.50 23.17 -6.75
C ASP A 343 9.53 23.16 -5.22
N GLN A 344 8.97 22.09 -4.65
CA GLN A 344 8.95 21.87 -3.22
C GLN A 344 10.31 21.50 -2.65
N LYS A 345 11.21 20.88 -3.43
CA LYS A 345 12.49 20.40 -2.89
C LYS A 345 13.47 21.55 -2.66
N LYS A 346 13.50 22.53 -3.56
CA LYS A 346 14.35 23.73 -3.47
C LYS A 346 13.59 24.98 -3.01
N TYR A 347 12.32 24.83 -2.59
CA TYR A 347 11.46 25.91 -2.11
C TYR A 347 11.39 27.10 -3.07
N GLN A 348 11.16 26.86 -4.35
CA GLN A 348 11.28 27.92 -5.37
C GLN A 348 10.18 27.89 -6.41
N LEU A 349 9.92 29.06 -6.99
CA LEU A 349 9.01 29.25 -8.10
C LEU A 349 9.81 29.50 -9.39
N LEU A 350 9.57 28.70 -10.42
CA LEU A 350 10.32 28.72 -11.67
C LEU A 350 9.42 29.14 -12.83
N LEU A 351 9.94 29.96 -13.74
CA LEU A 351 9.27 30.41 -14.95
C LEU A 351 9.83 29.73 -16.19
N PHE A 352 8.94 29.27 -17.06
CA PHE A 352 9.25 28.62 -18.33
C PHE A 352 8.53 29.33 -19.48
N SER A 353 9.14 29.33 -20.66
CA SER A 353 8.52 29.82 -21.89
C SER A 353 7.43 28.87 -22.39
N ASN A 354 6.61 29.35 -23.32
CA ASN A 354 5.62 28.51 -24.02
C ASN A 354 6.23 27.31 -24.77
N ASP A 355 7.50 27.40 -25.19
CA ASP A 355 8.23 26.29 -25.82
C ASP A 355 8.71 25.25 -24.80
N GLY A 356 8.52 25.53 -23.52
CA GLY A 356 8.92 24.69 -22.40
C GLY A 356 10.38 24.88 -21.99
N ILE A 357 11.00 25.99 -22.34
CA ILE A 357 12.39 26.30 -21.99
C ILE A 357 12.41 27.07 -20.66
N PHE A 358 13.30 26.69 -19.75
CA PHE A 358 13.51 27.43 -18.51
C PHE A 358 13.96 28.87 -18.79
N ILE A 359 13.26 29.85 -18.21
CA ILE A 359 13.58 31.27 -18.36
C ILE A 359 14.39 31.74 -17.15
N ARG A 360 13.81 31.62 -15.95
CA ARG A 360 14.42 32.10 -14.70
C ARG A 360 13.74 31.54 -13.46
N GLN A 361 14.43 31.63 -12.34
CA GLN A 361 13.86 31.51 -11.01
C GLN A 361 13.21 32.84 -10.61
N ILE A 362 11.94 32.80 -10.17
CA ILE A 362 11.19 33.98 -9.75
C ILE A 362 11.53 34.30 -8.29
N VAL A 363 11.35 33.35 -7.39
CA VAL A 363 11.55 33.56 -5.95
C VAL A 363 11.91 32.25 -5.26
N THR A 364 12.69 32.34 -4.18
CA THR A 364 12.88 31.27 -3.19
C THR A 364 12.15 31.62 -1.92
N PHE A 365 11.38 30.67 -1.41
CA PHE A 365 10.64 30.78 -0.17
C PHE A 365 11.49 30.31 1.01
N THR A 366 11.18 30.84 2.19
CA THR A 366 11.81 30.42 3.45
C THR A 366 11.15 29.18 4.04
N GLU A 367 10.02 28.75 3.48
CA GLU A 367 9.14 27.72 4.00
C GLU A 367 8.71 26.77 2.88
N THR A 368 8.25 25.57 3.25
CA THR A 368 7.91 24.52 2.28
C THR A 368 6.66 24.91 1.51
N PRO A 369 6.72 25.07 0.18
CA PRO A 369 5.53 25.38 -0.59
C PRO A 369 4.72 24.12 -0.90
N TYR A 370 3.39 24.22 -0.91
CA TYR A 370 2.49 23.07 -1.11
C TYR A 370 1.63 23.15 -2.37
N ASP A 371 1.09 24.31 -2.68
CA ASP A 371 0.24 24.53 -3.85
C ASP A 371 0.36 25.99 -4.30
N ALA A 372 -0.04 26.25 -5.55
CA ALA A 372 -0.07 27.59 -6.10
C ALA A 372 -1.26 27.78 -7.04
N CYS A 373 -1.76 29.00 -7.14
CA CYS A 373 -2.77 29.35 -8.14
C CYS A 373 -2.56 30.76 -8.70
N PHE A 374 -3.01 30.95 -9.95
CA PHE A 374 -3.03 32.28 -10.56
C PHE A 374 -4.13 33.14 -9.92
N VAL A 375 -3.81 34.40 -9.63
CA VAL A 375 -4.74 35.34 -9.00
C VAL A 375 -5.29 36.32 -10.02
N ARG A 376 -4.47 37.31 -10.40
CA ARG A 376 -4.79 38.33 -11.42
C ARG A 376 -3.51 39.02 -11.88
N ASN A 377 -3.53 39.57 -13.09
CA ASN A 377 -2.38 40.26 -13.69
C ASN A 377 -1.12 39.38 -13.69
N ASN A 378 -0.10 39.76 -12.91
CA ASN A 378 1.16 39.05 -12.76
C ASN A 378 1.33 38.45 -11.36
N THR A 379 0.21 38.19 -10.66
CA THR A 379 0.23 37.72 -9.27
C THR A 379 -0.19 36.26 -9.16
N VAL A 380 0.62 35.48 -8.44
CA VAL A 380 0.35 34.09 -8.05
C VAL A 380 0.30 33.99 -6.54
N ALA A 381 -0.64 33.21 -6.02
CA ALA A 381 -0.70 32.85 -4.62
C ALA A 381 0.00 31.51 -4.41
N VAL A 382 0.83 31.39 -3.37
CA VAL A 382 1.55 30.16 -3.01
C VAL A 382 1.32 29.86 -1.53
N THR A 383 0.83 28.68 -1.20
CA THR A 383 0.69 28.22 0.19
C THR A 383 2.02 27.73 0.73
N LEU A 384 2.38 28.18 1.93
CA LEU A 384 3.64 27.90 2.60
C LEU A 384 3.38 27.26 3.96
N GLY A 385 3.96 26.07 4.16
CA GLY A 385 3.93 25.36 5.43
C GLY A 385 5.29 25.29 6.12
N PRO A 386 5.29 25.04 7.45
CA PRO A 386 4.13 24.73 8.30
C PRO A 386 3.46 25.95 8.94
N THR A 387 3.96 27.18 8.73
CA THR A 387 3.58 28.34 9.58
C THR A 387 2.34 29.11 9.15
N THR A 388 1.39 28.42 8.50
CA THR A 388 0.04 28.95 8.22
C THR A 388 0.06 30.20 7.34
N LYS A 389 0.88 30.24 6.26
CA LYS A 389 1.04 31.45 5.43
C LYS A 389 0.72 31.20 3.96
N THR A 390 0.15 32.20 3.31
CA THR A 390 0.02 32.26 1.85
C THR A 390 0.75 33.49 1.32
N ALA A 391 1.73 33.29 0.45
CA ALA A 391 2.49 34.36 -0.20
C ALA A 391 1.84 34.78 -1.52
N LEU A 392 1.69 36.09 -1.72
CA LEU A 392 1.37 36.68 -3.02
C LEU A 392 2.68 37.09 -3.71
N VAL A 393 2.94 36.52 -4.87
CA VAL A 393 4.18 36.70 -5.62
C VAL A 393 3.90 37.47 -6.89
N ASP A 394 4.67 38.53 -7.14
CA ASP A 394 4.71 39.23 -8.44
C ASP A 394 5.72 38.53 -9.35
N ILE A 395 5.22 37.96 -10.44
CA ILE A 395 6.02 37.20 -11.41
C ILE A 395 6.99 38.10 -12.17
N GLU A 396 6.61 39.34 -12.47
CA GLU A 396 7.45 40.27 -13.23
C GLU A 396 8.53 40.89 -12.35
N LYS A 397 8.16 41.31 -11.14
CA LYS A 397 9.11 41.90 -10.19
C LYS A 397 9.99 40.88 -9.49
N ASN A 398 9.66 39.58 -9.60
CA ASN A 398 10.39 38.49 -8.95
C ASN A 398 10.42 38.63 -7.42
N THR A 399 9.33 39.10 -6.82
CA THR A 399 9.26 39.40 -5.38
C THR A 399 7.97 38.91 -4.76
N VAL A 400 8.04 38.48 -3.49
CA VAL A 400 6.86 38.35 -2.64
C VAL A 400 6.33 39.76 -2.35
N ILE A 401 5.13 40.06 -2.84
CA ILE A 401 4.46 41.34 -2.62
C ILE A 401 3.96 41.41 -1.18
N GLN A 402 3.37 40.29 -0.72
CA GLN A 402 2.68 40.24 0.55
C GLN A 402 2.64 38.80 1.06
N THR A 403 2.57 38.64 2.37
CA THR A 403 2.28 37.36 3.01
C THR A 403 1.03 37.50 3.88
N ILE A 404 0.08 36.60 3.65
CA ILE A 404 -1.17 36.50 4.40
C ILE A 404 -0.96 35.45 5.48
N LYS A 405 -1.10 35.83 6.75
CA LYS A 405 -1.06 34.90 7.88
C LYS A 405 -2.44 34.32 8.13
N LEU A 406 -2.51 33.02 8.27
CA LEU A 406 -3.71 32.23 8.53
C LEU A 406 -3.66 31.65 9.94
N SER A 407 -4.80 31.17 10.43
CA SER A 407 -4.91 30.58 11.77
C SER A 407 -4.47 29.11 11.84
N HIS A 408 -4.54 28.38 10.71
CA HIS A 408 -4.27 26.94 10.63
C HIS A 408 -3.38 26.60 9.42
N GLY A 409 -2.81 25.39 9.40
CA GLY A 409 -1.90 24.94 8.34
C GLY A 409 -2.60 24.93 7.00
N CYS A 410 -1.99 25.51 5.96
CA CYS A 410 -2.58 25.63 4.62
C CYS A 410 -1.97 24.65 3.63
N PHE A 411 -2.80 24.07 2.76
CA PHE A 411 -2.37 23.11 1.75
C PHE A 411 -2.72 23.56 0.34
N GLY A 412 -3.97 23.41 -0.09
CA GLY A 412 -4.44 23.76 -1.43
C GLY A 412 -4.90 25.21 -1.51
N VAL A 413 -4.78 25.83 -2.69
CA VAL A 413 -5.24 27.20 -2.92
C VAL A 413 -5.90 27.37 -4.29
N ALA A 414 -7.02 28.08 -4.31
CA ALA A 414 -7.73 28.45 -5.53
C ALA A 414 -8.15 29.92 -5.47
N SER A 415 -8.37 30.53 -6.63
CA SER A 415 -8.69 31.96 -6.75
C SER A 415 -9.72 32.20 -7.84
N ASP A 416 -10.64 33.14 -7.61
CA ASP A 416 -11.50 33.75 -8.64
C ASP A 416 -10.98 35.13 -9.11
N GLY A 417 -9.80 35.52 -8.63
CA GLY A 417 -9.15 36.81 -8.90
C GLY A 417 -9.54 37.94 -7.93
N LYS A 418 -10.58 37.75 -7.11
CA LYS A 418 -10.96 38.67 -6.03
C LYS A 418 -10.83 38.03 -4.65
N THR A 419 -11.00 36.72 -4.58
CA THR A 419 -11.03 35.93 -3.36
C THR A 419 -10.12 34.73 -3.52
N LEU A 420 -9.31 34.46 -2.50
CA LEU A 420 -8.60 33.20 -2.35
C LEU A 420 -9.42 32.24 -1.50
N VAL A 421 -9.48 30.98 -1.90
CA VAL A 421 -9.99 29.87 -1.09
C VAL A 421 -8.80 28.98 -0.78
N ILE A 422 -8.52 28.77 0.50
CA ILE A 422 -7.36 28.03 0.99
C ILE A 422 -7.87 26.87 1.84
N SER A 423 -7.46 25.64 1.55
CA SER A 423 -7.79 24.49 2.39
C SER A 423 -6.84 24.41 3.58
N ASP A 424 -7.40 24.12 4.76
CA ASP A 424 -6.63 24.01 5.99
C ASP A 424 -6.56 22.60 6.60
N SER A 425 -5.72 22.45 7.62
CA SER A 425 -5.45 21.19 8.32
C SER A 425 -6.64 20.62 9.11
N ASP A 426 -7.66 21.42 9.42
CA ASP A 426 -8.78 21.03 10.27
C ASP A 426 -10.06 20.74 9.46
N SER A 427 -9.90 20.38 8.18
CA SER A 427 -11.00 20.14 7.23
C SER A 427 -11.88 21.37 6.99
N GLN A 428 -11.36 22.58 7.21
CA GLN A 428 -12.03 23.83 6.90
C GLN A 428 -11.41 24.49 5.67
N CYS A 429 -12.12 25.47 5.13
CA CYS A 429 -11.61 26.34 4.07
C CYS A 429 -11.58 27.78 4.58
N THR A 430 -10.46 28.45 4.42
CA THR A 430 -10.34 29.88 4.74
C THR A 430 -10.51 30.68 3.47
N THR A 431 -11.40 31.68 3.49
CA THR A 431 -11.55 32.62 2.38
C THR A 431 -10.89 33.96 2.70
N VAL A 432 -10.16 34.50 1.72
CA VAL A 432 -9.47 35.78 1.87
C VAL A 432 -9.87 36.70 0.72
N ASN A 433 -10.53 37.80 1.03
CA ASN A 433 -10.88 38.83 0.06
C ASN A 433 -9.65 39.72 -0.18
N LEU A 434 -9.23 39.86 -1.45
CA LEU A 434 -8.05 40.62 -1.84
C LEU A 434 -8.33 42.12 -2.06
N ASN A 435 -9.59 42.55 -2.04
CA ASN A 435 -9.98 43.95 -2.20
C ASN A 435 -10.23 44.66 -0.86
N ASP A 436 -10.59 43.91 0.18
CA ASP A 436 -10.73 44.43 1.54
C ASP A 436 -9.57 43.87 2.38
N MET A 437 -8.49 44.63 2.43
CA MET A 437 -7.26 44.26 3.14
C MET A 437 -7.39 44.39 4.67
N SER A 438 -8.58 44.71 5.19
CA SER A 438 -8.91 44.41 6.57
C SER A 438 -9.01 42.88 6.68
N HIS A 439 -8.20 42.27 7.53
CA HIS A 439 -8.13 40.82 7.74
C HIS A 439 -9.46 40.22 8.24
N THR A 440 -10.52 40.28 7.46
CA THR A 440 -11.75 39.53 7.71
C THR A 440 -11.48 38.11 7.26
N ILE A 441 -10.61 37.44 8.01
CA ILE A 441 -10.40 36.00 7.96
C ILE A 441 -11.72 35.40 8.45
N LYS A 442 -12.68 35.23 7.54
CA LYS A 442 -13.76 34.30 7.78
C LYS A 442 -13.15 32.92 7.63
N GLY A 443 -12.63 32.40 8.74
CA GLY A 443 -12.47 30.96 8.87
C GLY A 443 -13.86 30.38 8.67
N MET A 444 -14.10 29.68 7.56
CA MET A 444 -15.37 29.00 7.36
C MET A 444 -15.31 27.68 8.14
N GLY A 445 -15.29 27.84 9.47
CA GLY A 445 -15.41 26.78 10.45
C GLY A 445 -16.79 26.83 11.05
N GLY A 446 -17.65 25.90 10.62
CA GLY A 446 -19.02 25.79 11.12
C GLY A 446 -20.04 26.43 10.19
N SER A 447 -21.00 25.62 9.75
CA SER A 447 -22.30 25.91 9.14
C SER A 447 -22.45 26.88 7.96
N ASP A 448 -21.52 27.80 7.68
CA ASP A 448 -21.70 28.86 6.68
C ASP A 448 -21.01 28.57 5.34
N CYS A 449 -20.20 27.51 5.26
CA CYS A 449 -19.96 26.76 4.03
C CYS A 449 -21.16 25.83 3.78
N THR A 450 -22.35 26.38 3.52
CA THR A 450 -23.53 25.59 3.12
C THR A 450 -23.43 25.10 1.67
N GLY A 451 -22.22 24.97 1.13
CA GLY A 451 -22.00 24.38 -0.18
C GLY A 451 -22.28 22.90 -0.09
N GLU A 452 -23.55 22.51 -0.20
CA GLU A 452 -23.91 21.12 -0.43
C GLU A 452 -23.15 20.64 -1.67
N PRO A 453 -22.50 19.47 -1.63
CA PRO A 453 -21.83 18.93 -2.81
C PRO A 453 -22.87 18.80 -3.92
N VAL A 454 -22.68 19.57 -5.02
CA VAL A 454 -23.58 19.52 -6.19
C VAL A 454 -23.68 18.09 -6.73
N TRP A 455 -22.57 17.35 -6.64
CA TRP A 455 -22.51 15.90 -6.77
C TRP A 455 -21.19 15.38 -6.16
N THR A 456 -21.20 14.11 -5.78
CA THR A 456 -19.99 13.38 -5.36
C THR A 456 -19.69 12.32 -6.41
N TYR A 457 -18.46 12.30 -6.92
CA TYR A 457 -18.02 11.33 -7.93
C TYR A 457 -17.05 10.31 -7.33
N GLN A 458 -17.38 9.03 -7.49
CA GLN A 458 -16.53 7.91 -7.12
C GLN A 458 -16.38 7.00 -8.33
N HIS A 459 -15.14 6.71 -8.70
CA HIS A 459 -14.84 5.84 -9.83
C HIS A 459 -13.64 4.96 -9.49
N GLN A 460 -13.73 3.67 -9.82
CA GLN A 460 -12.67 2.69 -9.54
C GLN A 460 -11.32 3.05 -10.18
N ASP A 461 -11.35 3.80 -11.28
CA ASP A 461 -10.14 4.26 -11.99
C ASP A 461 -9.55 5.57 -11.42
N ILE A 462 -10.15 6.16 -10.39
CA ILE A 462 -9.58 7.29 -9.64
C ILE A 462 -8.94 6.77 -8.35
N ALA A 463 -7.61 6.77 -8.27
CA ALA A 463 -6.87 6.31 -7.10
C ALA A 463 -5.92 7.39 -6.60
N ARG A 464 -6.19 7.89 -5.37
CA ARG A 464 -5.50 9.03 -4.73
C ARG A 464 -5.43 10.26 -5.65
N PRO A 465 -6.56 10.89 -5.98
CA PRO A 465 -6.55 12.11 -6.80
C PRO A 465 -5.69 13.19 -6.11
N ARG A 466 -4.82 13.86 -6.87
CA ARG A 466 -3.90 14.89 -6.35
C ARG A 466 -4.22 16.27 -6.87
N GLY A 467 -4.20 16.44 -8.19
CA GLY A 467 -4.52 17.69 -8.86
C GLY A 467 -5.86 17.60 -9.59
N LEU A 468 -6.56 18.74 -9.65
CA LEU A 468 -7.81 18.89 -10.38
C LEU A 468 -7.92 20.27 -11.01
N THR A 469 -8.54 20.36 -12.18
CA THR A 469 -8.82 21.63 -12.86
C THR A 469 -10.07 21.53 -13.75
N LEU A 470 -10.54 22.67 -14.26
CA LEU A 470 -11.76 22.80 -15.05
C LEU A 470 -11.47 23.46 -16.39
N ASP A 471 -12.05 22.94 -17.48
CA ASP A 471 -12.09 23.64 -18.77
C ASP A 471 -13.22 24.69 -18.82
N LYS A 472 -13.32 25.41 -19.95
CA LYS A 472 -14.39 26.40 -20.18
C LYS A 472 -15.81 25.81 -20.25
N ASN A 473 -15.93 24.51 -20.52
CA ASN A 473 -17.22 23.83 -20.61
C ASN A 473 -17.62 23.17 -19.27
N GLY A 474 -16.78 23.28 -18.24
CA GLY A 474 -17.01 22.72 -16.91
C GLY A 474 -16.60 21.25 -16.77
N PHE A 475 -15.87 20.68 -17.74
CA PHE A 475 -15.31 19.33 -17.58
C PHE A 475 -14.23 19.35 -16.51
N VAL A 476 -14.25 18.34 -15.63
CA VAL A 476 -13.31 18.18 -14.53
C VAL A 476 -12.19 17.26 -14.94
N TYR A 477 -10.96 17.78 -14.92
CA TYR A 477 -9.75 17.03 -15.21
C TYR A 477 -9.07 16.65 -13.91
N ILE A 478 -8.70 15.38 -13.77
CA ILE A 478 -8.25 14.81 -12.50
C ILE A 478 -6.96 14.03 -12.74
N ALA A 479 -5.92 14.37 -11.97
CA ALA A 479 -4.68 13.60 -11.90
C ALA A 479 -4.84 12.41 -10.94
N SER A 480 -4.97 11.21 -11.49
CA SER A 480 -5.11 9.95 -10.76
C SER A 480 -3.73 9.38 -10.45
N PHE A 481 -3.14 9.82 -9.34
CA PHE A 481 -1.73 9.56 -8.99
C PHE A 481 -1.39 8.07 -9.01
N ARG A 482 -2.18 7.21 -8.35
CA ARG A 482 -1.85 5.77 -8.24
C ARG A 482 -2.17 4.97 -9.49
N ASN A 483 -3.03 5.48 -10.36
CA ASN A 483 -3.41 4.80 -11.60
C ASN A 483 -2.65 5.35 -12.81
N ASN A 484 -1.64 6.21 -12.61
CA ASN A 484 -0.78 6.76 -13.65
C ASN A 484 -1.58 7.35 -14.83
N SER A 485 -2.64 8.10 -14.52
CA SER A 485 -3.59 8.55 -15.55
C SER A 485 -4.17 9.93 -15.29
N ILE A 486 -4.55 10.59 -16.37
CA ILE A 486 -5.37 11.81 -16.35
C ILE A 486 -6.76 11.45 -16.85
N MET A 487 -7.77 11.74 -16.02
CA MET A 487 -9.17 11.49 -16.33
C MET A 487 -9.91 12.80 -16.52
N VAL A 488 -10.87 12.80 -17.44
CA VAL A 488 -11.85 13.88 -17.59
C VAL A 488 -13.23 13.36 -17.20
N VAL A 489 -13.99 14.17 -16.47
CA VAL A 489 -15.34 13.89 -15.98
C VAL A 489 -16.27 14.99 -16.46
N SER A 490 -17.48 14.64 -16.90
CA SER A 490 -18.47 15.63 -17.33
C SER A 490 -18.91 16.54 -16.19
N PRO A 491 -19.40 17.77 -16.50
CA PRO A 491 -19.89 18.72 -15.50
C PRO A 491 -21.01 18.15 -14.59
N ASP A 492 -21.75 17.15 -15.08
CA ASP A 492 -22.83 16.48 -14.35
C ASP A 492 -22.37 15.23 -13.58
N GLY A 493 -21.08 14.89 -13.62
CA GLY A 493 -20.49 13.74 -12.95
C GLY A 493 -20.89 12.37 -13.52
N LYS A 494 -21.59 12.30 -14.66
CA LYS A 494 -22.14 11.02 -15.17
C LYS A 494 -21.23 10.29 -16.17
N THR A 495 -20.43 11.02 -16.93
CA THR A 495 -19.54 10.44 -17.94
C THR A 495 -18.10 10.74 -17.60
N CYS A 496 -17.22 9.80 -17.90
CA CYS A 496 -15.80 9.99 -17.74
C CYS A 496 -15.00 9.31 -18.84
N LYS A 497 -13.76 9.76 -19.01
CA LYS A 497 -12.82 9.20 -19.97
C LYS A 497 -11.39 9.36 -19.46
N THR A 498 -10.59 8.32 -19.56
CA THR A 498 -9.14 8.46 -19.43
C THR A 498 -8.58 9.06 -20.70
N ILE A 499 -7.91 10.20 -20.59
CA ILE A 499 -7.38 10.96 -21.74
C ILE A 499 -5.86 10.83 -21.87
N LEU A 500 -5.16 10.51 -20.79
CA LEU A 500 -3.74 10.17 -20.76
C LEU A 500 -3.52 9.02 -19.76
N SER A 501 -2.56 8.16 -20.06
CA SER A 501 -2.23 6.97 -19.29
C SER A 501 -0.73 6.72 -19.22
N GLU A 502 -0.32 5.65 -18.54
CA GLU A 502 1.08 5.20 -18.51
C GLU A 502 1.64 4.90 -19.91
N ALA A 503 0.79 4.46 -20.85
CA ALA A 503 1.19 4.25 -22.25
C ALA A 503 1.56 5.57 -22.96
N ASP A 504 1.07 6.70 -22.46
CA ASP A 504 1.33 8.05 -22.97
C ASP A 504 2.50 8.74 -22.22
N GLY A 505 3.20 7.99 -21.36
CA GLY A 505 4.34 8.48 -20.56
C GLY A 505 3.97 9.19 -19.26
N ILE A 506 2.70 9.10 -18.82
CA ILE A 506 2.27 9.65 -17.53
C ILE A 506 2.58 8.66 -16.39
N LYS A 507 3.27 9.13 -15.35
CA LYS A 507 3.58 8.33 -14.16
C LYS A 507 3.53 9.20 -12.91
N ASP A 508 2.87 8.72 -11.86
CA ASP A 508 2.69 9.45 -10.59
C ASP A 508 2.23 10.92 -10.77
N PRO A 509 1.19 11.23 -11.59
CA PRO A 509 0.83 12.61 -11.85
C PRO A 509 0.35 13.32 -10.59
N TRP A 510 0.85 14.53 -10.34
CA TRP A 510 0.54 15.29 -9.13
C TRP A 510 -0.24 16.57 -9.42
N ALA A 511 0.30 17.44 -10.26
CA ALA A 511 -0.25 18.74 -10.58
C ALA A 511 -0.80 18.77 -12.01
N ILE A 512 -1.92 19.45 -12.21
CA ILE A 512 -2.55 19.66 -13.51
C ILE A 512 -3.17 21.05 -13.55
N ASP A 513 -3.03 21.72 -14.69
CA ASP A 513 -3.73 22.97 -14.95
C ASP A 513 -4.14 23.08 -16.43
N ILE A 514 -5.23 23.81 -16.69
CA ILE A 514 -5.80 24.00 -18.02
C ILE A 514 -6.08 25.48 -18.24
N ASN A 515 -5.57 26.01 -19.34
CA ASN A 515 -5.97 27.31 -19.84
C ASN A 515 -7.36 27.17 -20.49
N ARG A 516 -8.37 27.78 -19.86
CA ARG A 516 -9.77 27.65 -20.27
C ARG A 516 -10.05 28.20 -21.66
N GLU A 517 -9.32 29.22 -22.10
CA GLU A 517 -9.52 29.85 -23.40
C GLU A 517 -8.84 29.04 -24.52
N THR A 518 -7.58 28.68 -24.30
CA THR A 518 -6.77 28.05 -25.34
C THR A 518 -6.91 26.54 -25.35
N GLY A 519 -7.35 25.89 -24.28
CA GLY A 519 -7.34 24.43 -24.16
C GLY A 519 -5.91 23.86 -24.11
N MET A 520 -4.93 24.65 -23.67
CA MET A 520 -3.63 24.09 -23.28
C MET A 520 -3.75 23.47 -21.90
N MET A 521 -3.12 22.31 -21.71
CA MET A 521 -3.10 21.56 -20.46
C MET A 521 -1.66 21.26 -20.08
N ILE A 522 -1.28 21.48 -18.83
CA ILE A 522 0.03 21.11 -18.28
C ILE A 522 -0.16 20.07 -17.20
N VAL A 523 0.68 19.04 -17.20
CA VAL A 523 0.61 17.91 -16.27
C VAL A 523 1.99 17.59 -15.74
N SER A 524 2.16 17.51 -14.42
CA SER A 524 3.40 16.97 -13.84
C SER A 524 3.43 15.45 -13.88
N SER A 525 4.59 14.86 -14.12
CA SER A 525 4.79 13.41 -14.19
C SER A 525 6.25 13.04 -13.90
N LYS A 526 6.47 11.87 -13.31
CA LYS A 526 7.82 11.29 -13.12
C LYS A 526 8.33 10.68 -14.41
N THR A 527 9.51 11.11 -14.84
CA THR A 527 10.25 10.50 -15.94
C THR A 527 11.41 9.65 -15.41
N PHE A 528 11.71 8.55 -16.09
CA PHE A 528 12.93 7.79 -15.86
C PHE A 528 14.01 8.22 -16.87
N ASP A 529 15.19 8.58 -16.36
CA ASP A 529 16.37 8.79 -17.19
C ASP A 529 17.12 7.47 -17.37
N TYR A 530 17.15 6.94 -18.59
CA TYR A 530 17.87 5.71 -18.91
C TYR A 530 19.39 5.87 -18.85
N ASN A 531 19.92 7.08 -19.01
CA ASN A 531 21.36 7.33 -19.03
C ASN A 531 21.93 7.41 -17.60
N SER A 532 21.19 8.00 -16.67
CA SER A 532 21.60 8.12 -15.27
C SER A 532 20.96 7.08 -14.33
N CYS A 533 20.03 6.25 -14.83
CA CYS A 533 19.23 5.31 -14.05
C CYS A 533 18.49 5.97 -12.87
N THR A 534 18.09 7.24 -13.01
CA THR A 534 17.39 8.00 -11.97
C THR A 534 15.99 8.41 -12.42
N HIS A 535 15.08 8.53 -11.46
CA HIS A 535 13.77 9.14 -11.70
C HIS A 535 13.86 10.64 -11.41
N TYR A 536 13.36 11.47 -12.33
CA TYR A 536 13.23 12.91 -12.16
C TYR A 536 11.82 13.36 -12.51
N GLU A 537 11.32 14.41 -11.87
CA GLU A 537 10.01 14.99 -12.19
C GLU A 537 10.13 16.03 -13.31
N THR A 538 9.13 16.05 -14.18
CA THR A 538 9.01 17.01 -15.27
C THR A 538 7.53 17.33 -15.50
N ALA A 539 7.25 18.33 -16.33
CA ALA A 539 5.89 18.63 -16.76
C ALA A 539 5.76 18.52 -18.28
N PHE A 540 4.60 18.02 -18.71
CA PHE A 540 4.24 17.80 -20.10
C PHE A 540 3.09 18.75 -20.45
N VAL A 541 3.20 19.38 -21.62
CA VAL A 541 2.22 20.33 -22.13
C VAL A 541 1.46 19.67 -23.28
N TYR A 542 0.14 19.68 -23.21
CA TYR A 542 -0.77 19.10 -24.17
C TYR A 542 -1.74 20.16 -24.71
N LYS A 543 -2.24 19.92 -25.91
CA LYS A 543 -3.42 20.60 -26.47
C LYS A 543 -4.59 19.63 -26.41
N ILE A 544 -5.73 20.04 -25.85
CA ILE A 544 -6.94 19.22 -25.75
C ILE A 544 -8.02 19.60 -26.75
#